data_AF-A0A7S3EC26-F1
#
_entry.id   AF-A0A7S3EC26-F1
#
_cell.length_a   1.000
_cell.length_b   1.000
_cell.length_c   1.000
_cell.angle_alpha   90.00
_cell.angle_beta   90.00
_cell.angle_gamma   90.00
#
_symmetry.space_group_name_H-M   'P 1'
#
loop_
_entity.id
_entity.type
_entity.pdbx_description
1 polymer ?
#
loop_
_entity_poly.entity_id
_entity_poly.type
_entity_poly.pdbx_seq_one_letter_code
_entity_poly.pdbx_strand_id
1 'polypeptide(L)'
;MFMERYFREHAPHISAVAVPCGGDGTWTRKEMEALDKKTGNLDIIPEVLYRRGEFDRSRREEKLRVWEEVAQQGLPIDLLFGAGAWDVMKTRTDFFKDNSFALVYYHCGGLGGDDYHVENYRKILEKSSTT
;
A
#
# COMPACT_ATOMS: atom_id res chain seq x y z
N MET A 1 -9.32 1.23 10.71
CA MET A 1 -10.25 1.10 11.84
C MET A 1 -11.22 2.27 11.91
N PHE A 2 -10.77 3.52 12.10
CA PHE A 2 -11.67 4.68 12.10
C PHE A 2 -12.47 4.86 10.80
N MET A 3 -11.83 4.71 9.62
CA MET A 3 -12.53 4.80 8.33
C MET A 3 -13.60 3.70 8.14
N GLU A 4 -13.24 2.43 8.35
CA GLU A 4 -14.18 1.32 8.22
C GLU A 4 -15.37 1.46 9.18
N ARG A 5 -15.11 1.89 10.42
CA ARG A 5 -16.16 2.19 11.39
C ARG A 5 -17.07 3.32 10.90
N TYR A 6 -16.47 4.44 10.47
CA TYR A 6 -17.21 5.58 9.96
C TYR A 6 -18.09 5.19 8.78
N PHE A 7 -17.58 4.38 7.84
CA PHE A 7 -18.36 3.92 6.70
C PHE A 7 -19.50 2.99 7.11
N ARG A 8 -19.28 2.04 8.03
CA ARG A 8 -20.38 1.20 8.54
C ARG A 8 -21.51 2.02 9.18
N GLU A 9 -21.17 3.09 9.91
CA GLU A 9 -22.14 3.93 10.61
C GLU A 9 -22.83 4.96 9.69
N HIS A 10 -22.11 5.52 8.71
CA HIS A 10 -22.57 6.70 7.96
C HIS A 10 -22.65 6.51 6.44
N ALA A 11 -21.98 5.51 5.87
CA ALA A 11 -21.95 5.25 4.44
C ALA A 11 -21.77 3.73 4.15
N PRO A 12 -22.77 2.89 4.51
CA PRO A 12 -22.62 1.42 4.51
C PRO A 12 -22.45 0.80 3.12
N HIS A 13 -22.59 1.61 2.05
CA HIS A 13 -22.31 1.23 0.67
C HIS A 13 -20.83 1.43 0.29
N ILE A 14 -20.02 1.97 1.20
CA ILE A 14 -18.57 2.14 1.04
C ILE A 14 -17.88 1.14 1.97
N SER A 15 -16.86 0.45 1.48
CA SER A 15 -16.01 -0.43 2.27
C SER A 15 -14.57 0.03 2.20
N ALA A 16 -13.87 0.02 3.33
CA ALA A 16 -12.44 0.29 3.33
C ALA A 16 -11.67 -1.01 3.09
N VAL A 17 -10.61 -0.90 2.27
CA VAL A 17 -9.67 -1.98 2.01
C VAL A 17 -8.27 -1.49 2.39
N ALA A 18 -7.57 -2.27 3.20
CA ALA A 18 -6.21 -1.99 3.63
C ALA A 18 -5.20 -2.66 2.70
N VAL A 19 -4.24 -1.87 2.21
CA VAL A 19 -3.15 -2.37 1.35
C VAL A 19 -1.85 -2.41 2.18
N PRO A 20 -1.25 -3.59 2.40
CA PRO A 20 -0.02 -3.71 3.19
C PRO A 20 1.16 -3.09 2.44
N CYS A 21 1.69 -2.00 2.98
CA CYS A 21 2.86 -1.29 2.41
C CYS A 21 4.15 -1.62 3.18
N GLY A 22 4.07 -2.44 4.24
CA GLY A 22 5.19 -2.96 5.00
C GLY A 22 4.87 -4.38 5.48
N GLY A 23 5.84 -5.28 5.45
CA GLY A 23 5.62 -6.69 5.74
C GLY A 23 4.70 -7.37 4.72
N ASP A 24 3.75 -8.16 5.21
CA ASP A 24 2.70 -8.82 4.43
C ASP A 24 1.29 -8.54 4.99
N GLY A 25 0.26 -9.11 4.35
CA GLY A 25 -1.13 -8.98 4.80
C GLY A 25 -1.38 -9.63 6.16
N THR A 26 -0.61 -10.67 6.52
CA THR A 26 -0.72 -11.36 7.80
C THR A 26 -0.25 -10.46 8.94
N TRP A 27 0.93 -9.85 8.78
CA TRP A 27 1.49 -8.91 9.74
C TRP A 27 0.59 -7.69 9.89
N THR A 28 0.14 -7.12 8.76
CA THR A 28 -0.74 -5.95 8.76
C THR A 28 -2.05 -6.24 9.49
N ARG A 29 -2.66 -7.41 9.26
CA ARG A 29 -3.87 -7.83 9.99
C ARG A 29 -3.62 -7.94 11.49
N LYS A 30 -2.53 -8.58 11.91
CA LYS A 30 -2.16 -8.71 13.34
C LYS A 30 -1.96 -7.35 14.02
N GLU A 31 -1.28 -6.41 13.35
CA GLU A 31 -1.11 -5.06 13.89
C GLU A 31 -2.44 -4.33 14.02
N MET A 32 -3.34 -4.47 13.04
CA MET A 32 -4.69 -3.89 13.12
C MET A 32 -5.51 -4.51 14.26
N GLU A 33 -5.48 -5.83 14.44
CA GLU A 33 -6.12 -6.53 15.57
C GLU A 33 -5.56 -6.08 16.91
N ALA A 34 -4.23 -5.91 17.00
CA ALA A 34 -3.58 -5.43 18.21
C ALA A 34 -3.95 -3.97 18.53
N LEU A 35 -4.10 -3.13 17.50
CA LEU A 35 -4.59 -1.75 17.64
C LEU A 35 -6.05 -1.73 18.06
N ASP A 36 -6.92 -2.54 17.45
CA ASP A 36 -8.34 -2.62 17.82
C ASP A 36 -8.53 -2.99 19.29
N LYS A 37 -7.81 -4.02 19.76
CA LYS A 37 -7.79 -4.41 21.17
C LYS A 37 -7.41 -3.26 22.10
N LYS A 38 -6.52 -2.36 21.68
CA LYS A 38 -6.09 -1.19 22.46
C LYS A 38 -7.06 -0.03 22.39
N THR A 39 -7.89 0.07 21.34
CA THR A 39 -8.79 1.21 21.10
C THR A 39 -10.26 0.91 21.38
N GLY A 40 -10.56 -0.19 22.07
CA GLY A 40 -11.92 -0.53 22.51
C GLY A 40 -12.48 -1.85 21.98
N ASN A 41 -11.69 -2.62 21.23
CA ASN A 41 -12.01 -3.97 20.76
C ASN A 41 -13.35 -4.02 20.02
N LEU A 42 -13.47 -3.19 18.97
CA LEU A 42 -14.71 -3.02 18.24
C LEU A 42 -14.90 -4.09 17.16
N ASP A 43 -13.85 -4.86 16.85
CA ASP A 43 -13.84 -5.87 15.78
C ASP A 43 -14.18 -5.26 14.40
N ILE A 44 -13.76 -4.00 14.18
CA ILE A 44 -13.97 -3.27 12.93
C ILE A 44 -12.64 -3.16 12.19
N ILE A 45 -12.29 -4.26 11.52
CA ILE A 45 -11.06 -4.38 10.74
C ILE A 45 -11.45 -4.43 9.25
N PRO A 46 -10.93 -3.51 8.41
CA PRO A 46 -11.18 -3.56 6.97
C PRO A 46 -10.64 -4.86 6.37
N GLU A 47 -11.08 -5.18 5.16
CA GLU A 47 -10.42 -6.23 4.41
C GLU A 47 -8.95 -5.85 4.17
N VAL A 48 -8.03 -6.75 4.50
CA VAL A 48 -6.59 -6.55 4.30
C VAL A 48 -6.17 -7.36 3.09
N LEU A 49 -5.64 -6.69 2.07
CA LEU A 49 -5.10 -7.38 0.91
C LEU A 49 -3.84 -8.16 1.30
N TYR A 50 -3.69 -9.32 0.69
CA TYR A 50 -2.46 -10.10 0.78
C TYR A 50 -1.62 -9.86 -0.46
N ARG A 51 -0.33 -9.64 -0.22
CA ARG A 51 0.71 -9.65 -1.25
C ARG A 51 1.23 -11.06 -1.44
N ARG A 52 1.60 -11.43 -2.66
CA ARG A 52 2.50 -12.57 -2.89
C ARG A 52 3.95 -12.13 -2.57
N GLY A 53 4.46 -12.56 -1.42
CA GLY A 53 5.85 -12.34 -0.98
C GLY A 53 6.08 -11.08 -0.13
N GLU A 54 7.18 -11.09 0.63
CA GLU A 54 7.51 -10.05 1.62
C GLU A 54 7.90 -8.71 0.98
N PHE A 55 7.45 -7.61 1.59
CA PHE A 55 7.91 -6.26 1.25
C PHE A 55 9.34 -6.02 1.77
N ASP A 56 10.31 -6.58 1.05
CA ASP A 56 11.72 -6.43 1.37
C ASP A 56 12.31 -5.19 0.67
N ARG A 57 13.21 -4.50 1.39
CA ARG A 57 14.13 -3.50 0.87
C ARG A 57 14.99 -4.01 -0.28
N SER A 58 15.10 -5.32 -0.51
CA SER A 58 15.77 -5.90 -1.68
C SER A 58 15.08 -5.60 -3.01
N ARG A 59 13.76 -5.32 -3.03
CA ARG A 59 12.99 -5.05 -4.26
C ARG A 59 13.09 -3.59 -4.72
N ARG A 60 14.26 -2.97 -4.60
CA ARG A 60 14.47 -1.54 -4.92
C ARG A 60 14.15 -1.21 -6.37
N GLU A 61 14.64 -2.05 -7.28
CA GLU A 61 14.45 -1.88 -8.72
C GLU A 61 12.97 -1.88 -9.08
N GLU A 62 12.21 -2.85 -8.57
CA GLU A 62 10.79 -2.96 -8.85
C GLU A 62 9.97 -1.82 -8.26
N LYS A 63 10.30 -1.37 -7.05
CA LYS A 63 9.65 -0.19 -6.46
C LYS A 63 9.91 1.05 -7.30
N LEU A 64 11.15 1.24 -7.75
CA LEU A 64 11.51 2.37 -8.62
C LEU A 64 10.73 2.28 -9.94
N ARG A 65 10.64 1.09 -10.55
CA ARG A 65 9.85 0.87 -11.76
C ARG A 65 8.37 1.20 -11.56
N VAL A 66 7.75 0.69 -10.49
CA VAL A 66 6.33 0.97 -10.20
C VAL A 66 6.11 2.46 -9.93
N TRP A 67 7.02 3.11 -9.21
CA TRP A 67 7.01 4.55 -8.96
C TRP A 67 7.07 5.35 -10.27
N GLU A 68 8.02 5.04 -11.16
CA GLU A 68 8.16 5.69 -12.47
C GLU A 68 6.92 5.46 -13.35
N GLU A 69 6.41 4.23 -13.41
CA GLU A 69 5.20 3.88 -14.17
C GLU A 69 3.97 4.69 -13.72
N VAL A 70 3.76 4.82 -12.41
CA VAL A 70 2.61 5.57 -11.86
C VAL A 70 2.80 7.08 -12.02
N ALA A 71 4.02 7.58 -11.83
CA ALA A 71 4.35 8.99 -12.06
C ALA A 71 4.11 9.42 -13.52
N GLN A 72 4.41 8.55 -14.50
CA GLN A 72 4.13 8.79 -15.91
C GLN A 72 2.63 8.91 -16.23
N GLN A 73 1.75 8.35 -15.39
CA GLN A 73 0.29 8.51 -15.48
C GLN A 73 -0.21 9.81 -14.80
N GLY A 74 0.69 10.63 -14.27
CA GLY A 74 0.35 11.89 -13.60
C GLY A 74 -0.16 11.73 -12.16
N LEU A 75 0.01 10.54 -11.56
CA LEU A 75 -0.36 10.29 -10.17
C LEU A 75 0.87 10.38 -9.27
N PRO A 76 0.98 11.39 -8.39
CA PRO A 76 2.08 11.48 -7.45
C PRO A 76 1.90 10.42 -6.35
N ILE A 77 2.92 9.57 -6.20
CA ILE A 77 3.01 8.57 -5.15
C ILE A 77 4.43 8.60 -4.57
N ASP A 78 4.58 8.21 -3.31
CA ASP A 78 5.90 8.05 -2.72
C ASP A 78 6.51 6.68 -3.06
N LEU A 79 7.83 6.62 -3.14
CA LEU A 79 8.59 5.41 -3.49
C LEU A 79 8.49 4.32 -2.40
N LEU A 80 8.29 4.70 -1.14
CA LEU A 80 8.40 3.76 -0.02
C LEU A 80 7.09 3.01 0.26
N PHE A 81 5.97 3.70 0.30
CA PHE A 81 4.65 3.16 0.63
C PHE A 81 3.75 3.15 -0.59
N GLY A 82 3.65 4.26 -1.31
CA GLY A 82 2.85 4.39 -2.52
C GLY A 82 3.20 3.33 -3.55
N ALA A 83 4.47 3.21 -3.93
CA ALA A 83 4.91 2.20 -4.89
C ALA A 83 4.62 0.77 -4.39
N GLY A 84 4.74 0.53 -3.09
CA GLY A 84 4.37 -0.74 -2.47
C GLY A 84 2.88 -1.05 -2.55
N ALA A 85 2.03 -0.06 -2.27
CA ALA A 85 0.58 -0.21 -2.38
C ALA A 85 0.18 -0.55 -3.82
N TRP A 86 0.73 0.18 -4.79
CA TRP A 86 0.46 -0.05 -6.21
C TRP A 86 0.93 -1.42 -6.69
N ASP A 87 2.09 -1.88 -6.23
CA ASP A 87 2.56 -3.25 -6.51
C ASP A 87 1.57 -4.30 -5.99
N VAL A 88 1.13 -4.19 -4.73
CA VAL A 88 0.12 -5.11 -4.17
C VAL A 88 -1.16 -5.08 -5.00
N MET A 89 -1.66 -3.88 -5.32
CA MET A 89 -2.88 -3.72 -6.09
C MET A 89 -2.78 -4.33 -7.49
N LYS A 90 -1.64 -4.16 -8.17
CA LYS A 90 -1.35 -4.80 -9.47
C LYS A 90 -1.37 -6.33 -9.39
N THR A 91 -0.92 -6.91 -8.28
CA THR A 91 -0.96 -8.38 -8.08
C THR A 91 -2.34 -8.91 -7.69
N ARG A 92 -3.26 -8.05 -7.26
CA ARG A 92 -4.61 -8.41 -6.81
C ARG A 92 -5.71 -7.89 -7.74
N THR A 93 -5.44 -7.88 -9.05
CA THR A 93 -6.47 -7.48 -10.04
C THR A 93 -7.71 -8.35 -9.98
N ASP A 94 -7.61 -9.61 -9.55
CA ASP A 94 -8.75 -10.49 -9.27
C ASP A 94 -9.74 -9.86 -8.28
N PHE A 95 -9.24 -9.18 -7.27
CA PHE A 95 -10.04 -8.48 -6.27
C PHE A 95 -10.77 -7.26 -6.86
N PHE A 96 -10.15 -6.58 -7.83
CA PHE A 96 -10.67 -5.34 -8.42
C PHE A 96 -11.39 -5.53 -9.77
N LYS A 97 -11.47 -6.75 -10.29
CA LYS A 97 -12.08 -7.04 -11.61
C LYS A 97 -13.60 -6.97 -11.60
N ASP A 98 -14.22 -6.97 -10.43
CA ASP A 98 -15.66 -6.79 -10.32
C ASP A 98 -16.02 -5.32 -10.60
N ASN A 99 -16.78 -5.09 -11.67
CA ASN A 99 -17.25 -3.78 -12.07
C ASN A 99 -18.50 -3.33 -11.28
N SER A 100 -18.91 -4.07 -10.25
CA SER A 100 -20.03 -3.71 -9.37
C SER A 100 -19.76 -2.51 -8.46
N PHE A 101 -18.50 -2.08 -8.35
CA PHE A 101 -18.09 -0.96 -7.52
C PHE A 101 -17.12 -0.01 -8.23
N ALA A 102 -17.09 1.23 -7.76
CA ALA A 102 -16.03 2.19 -8.10
C ALA A 102 -14.89 2.09 -7.08
N LEU A 103 -13.65 2.05 -7.56
CA LEU A 103 -12.46 2.03 -6.71
C LEU A 103 -11.94 3.46 -6.49
N VAL A 104 -11.75 3.83 -5.22
CA VAL A 104 -11.09 5.08 -4.84
C VAL A 104 -9.78 4.76 -4.13
N TYR A 105 -8.65 5.13 -4.75
CA TYR A 105 -7.35 5.06 -4.10
C TYR A 105 -7.14 6.29 -3.22
N TYR A 106 -6.86 6.05 -1.93
CA TYR A 106 -6.54 7.12 -0.98
C TYR A 106 -5.02 7.18 -0.77
N HIS A 107 -4.38 8.20 -1.34
CA HIS A 107 -2.96 8.43 -1.13
C HIS A 107 -2.73 9.07 0.25
N CYS A 108 -1.99 8.39 1.13
CA CYS A 108 -1.76 8.82 2.51
C CYS A 108 -0.64 9.87 2.66
N GLY A 109 -0.14 10.45 1.56
CA GLY A 109 1.01 11.37 1.56
C GLY A 109 2.35 10.64 1.48
N GLY A 110 3.40 11.22 2.05
CA GLY A 110 4.76 10.65 2.01
C GLY A 110 5.63 11.15 0.86
N LEU A 111 5.15 12.10 0.06
CA LEU A 111 5.90 12.73 -1.04
C LEU A 111 7.10 13.57 -0.53
N GLY A 112 7.09 13.97 0.73
CA GLY A 112 8.19 14.71 1.34
C GLY A 112 9.44 13.84 1.47
N GLY A 113 10.53 14.23 0.78
CA GLY A 113 11.78 13.47 0.78
C GLY A 113 11.85 12.35 -0.27
N ASP A 114 10.86 12.27 -1.16
CA ASP A 114 10.82 11.23 -2.19
C ASP A 114 12.01 11.33 -3.16
N ASP A 115 12.41 12.55 -3.53
CA ASP A 115 13.62 12.80 -4.34
C ASP A 115 14.88 12.18 -3.72
N TYR A 116 15.03 12.30 -2.40
CA TYR A 116 16.15 11.71 -1.67
C TYR A 116 16.11 10.17 -1.74
N HIS A 117 14.92 9.58 -1.58
CA HIS A 117 14.75 8.13 -1.63
C HIS A 117 14.99 7.57 -3.04
N VAL A 118 14.48 8.23 -4.07
CA VAL A 118 14.69 7.91 -5.48
C VAL A 118 16.18 7.93 -5.81
N GLU A 119 16.86 9.01 -5.47
CA GLU A 119 18.30 9.17 -5.71
C GLU A 119 19.11 8.09 -4.98
N ASN A 120 18.77 7.79 -3.72
CA ASN A 120 19.45 6.75 -2.96
C ASN A 120 19.22 5.35 -3.55
N TYR A 121 18.02 5.05 -4.06
CA TYR A 121 17.72 3.77 -4.70
C TYR A 121 18.53 3.60 -5.98
N ARG A 122 18.59 4.62 -6.84
CA ARG A 122 19.40 4.62 -8.07
C ARG A 122 20.88 4.33 -7.79
N LYS A 123 21.47 5.04 -6.82
CA LYS A 123 22.87 4.84 -6.39
C LYS A 123 23.16 3.42 -5.91
N ILE A 124 22.24 2.81 -5.17
CA ILE A 124 22.41 1.43 -4.67
C ILE A 124 22.39 0.44 -5.83
N LEU A 125 21.46 0.60 -6.77
CA LEU A 125 21.32 -0.27 -7.93
C LEU A 125 22.52 -0.18 -8.86
N GLU A 126 23.02 1.03 -9.14
CA GLU A 126 24.24 1.24 -9.94
C GLU A 126 25.45 0.49 -9.36
N LYS A 127 25.67 0.59 -8.04
CA LYS A 127 26.78 -0.11 -7.37
C LYS A 127 26.66 -1.62 -7.49
N SER A 128 25.44 -2.15 -7.37
CA SER A 128 25.17 -3.58 -7.49
C SER A 128 25.37 -4.12 -8.92
N SER A 129 25.27 -3.30 -9.97
CA SER A 129 25.51 -3.72 -11.36
C SER A 129 26.99 -3.78 -11.75
N THR A 130 27.87 -3.14 -10.96
CA THR A 130 29.33 -3.11 -11.19
C THR A 130 30.13 -4.15 -10.38
N THR A 131 29.45 -5.02 -9.61
CA THR A 131 30.09 -6.06 -8.78
C THR A 131 29.74 -7.44 -9.32
#